data_AF-M3EVH1-F1
#
_entry.id   AF-M3EVH1-F1
#
_cell.length_a   1.000
_cell.length_b   1.000
_cell.length_c   1.000
_cell.angle_alpha   90.00
_cell.angle_beta   90.00
_cell.angle_gamma   90.00
#
_symmetry.space_group_name_H-M   'P 1'
#
loop_
_entity.id
_entity.type
_entity.pdbx_description
1 polymer ?
#
loop_
_entity_poly.entity_id
_entity_poly.type
_entity_poly.pdbx_seq_one_letter_code
_entity_poly.pdbx_strand_id
1 'polypeptide(L)'
;MYNWKKILIVVLLASIMVYLEYEMDHTLVHAASSSKTTNSIVQKPTDPPKDKPIKVNVSGGGTFCYGPNFSGGESYIIIEQCWQMHVMNARYDVFQRISYNINNTWLCITAPETVVQGEESGTMFISDLVQSTTLYKDGS
;
A
#
# COMPACT_ATOMS: atom_id res chain seq x y z
N MET A 1 28.01 15.91 59.59
CA MET A 1 27.59 16.13 58.19
C MET A 1 27.43 14.79 57.51
N TYR A 2 26.22 14.26 57.56
CA TYR A 2 25.86 12.95 57.02
C TYR A 2 25.98 12.98 55.49
N ASN A 3 26.41 11.86 54.90
CA ASN A 3 26.78 11.69 53.49
C ASN A 3 25.58 11.83 52.52
N TRP A 4 24.90 12.97 52.50
CA TRP A 4 23.70 13.21 51.69
C TRP A 4 23.96 12.99 50.20
N LYS A 5 25.13 13.39 49.69
CA LYS A 5 25.54 13.05 48.31
C LYS A 5 25.53 11.54 48.02
N LYS A 6 25.95 10.70 48.96
CA LYS A 6 25.94 9.23 48.76
C LYS A 6 24.53 8.67 48.77
N ILE A 7 23.64 9.22 49.59
CA ILE A 7 22.23 8.81 49.67
C ILE A 7 21.50 9.17 48.37
N LEU A 8 21.77 10.36 47.83
CA LEU A 8 21.20 10.80 46.55
C LEU A 8 21.63 9.88 45.40
N ILE A 9 22.89 9.45 45.38
CA ILE A 9 23.40 8.50 44.38
C ILE A 9 22.74 7.12 44.52
N VAL A 10 22.58 6.62 45.75
CA VAL A 10 21.95 5.30 45.99
C VAL A 10 20.48 5.31 45.56
N VAL A 11 19.74 6.38 45.87
CA VAL A 11 18.34 6.53 45.44
C VAL A 11 18.24 6.61 43.92
N LEU A 12 19.13 7.37 43.27
CA LEU A 12 19.15 7.47 41.81
C LEU A 12 19.40 6.11 41.14
N LEU A 13 20.37 5.34 41.66
CA LEU A 13 20.68 4.00 41.13
C LEU A 13 19.53 3.01 41.33
N ALA A 14 18.87 3.03 42.50
CA ALA A 14 17.71 2.19 42.75
C ALA A 14 16.54 2.54 41.82
N SER A 15 16.34 3.83 41.52
CA SER A 15 15.30 4.30 40.60
C SER A 15 15.52 3.82 39.16
N ILE A 16 16.78 3.88 38.70
CA ILE A 16 17.15 3.42 37.35
C ILE A 16 16.99 1.91 37.22
N MET A 17 17.35 1.13 38.25
CA MET A 17 17.17 -0.32 38.24
C MET A 17 15.69 -0.72 38.14
N VAL A 18 14.82 -0.10 38.95
CA VAL A 18 13.37 -0.35 38.89
C VAL A 18 12.77 0.02 37.52
N TYR A 19 13.26 1.11 36.91
CA TYR A 19 12.79 1.52 35.58
C TYR A 19 13.22 0.56 34.47
N LEU A 20 14.47 0.08 34.50
CA LEU A 20 14.98 -0.91 33.55
C LEU A 20 14.24 -2.25 33.67
N GLU A 21 13.92 -2.68 34.90
CA GLU A 21 13.19 -3.93 35.15
C GLU A 21 11.75 -3.84 34.64
N TYR A 22 11.08 -2.68 34.82
CA TYR A 22 9.74 -2.41 34.30
C TYR A 22 9.70 -2.35 32.76
N GLU A 23 10.70 -1.74 32.12
CA GLU A 23 10.79 -1.64 30.66
C GLU A 23 11.05 -3.02 30.02
N MET A 24 11.83 -3.88 30.67
CA MET A 24 12.05 -5.26 30.21
C MET A 24 10.81 -6.13 30.33
N ASP A 25 9.98 -5.97 31.37
CA ASP A 25 8.78 -6.78 31.55
C ASP A 25 7.67 -6.42 30.54
N HIS A 26 7.52 -5.13 30.20
CA HIS A 26 6.53 -4.68 29.23
C HIS A 26 6.95 -4.88 27.76
N THR A 27 8.25 -4.96 27.46
CA THR A 27 8.75 -5.20 26.09
C THR A 27 8.86 -6.69 25.74
N LEU A 28 9.12 -7.58 26.71
CA LEU A 28 9.23 -9.03 26.46
C LEU A 28 7.88 -9.75 26.32
N VAL A 29 6.84 -9.27 27.01
CA VAL A 29 5.53 -9.96 27.02
C VAL A 29 4.80 -9.87 25.67
N HIS A 30 5.13 -8.90 24.82
CA HIS A 30 4.57 -8.80 23.46
C HIS A 30 5.36 -9.58 22.40
N ALA A 31 6.64 -9.91 22.64
CA ALA A 31 7.45 -10.69 21.69
C ALA A 31 7.44 -12.21 21.97
N ALA A 32 7.27 -12.62 23.24
CA ALA A 32 7.35 -14.04 23.63
C ALA A 32 6.03 -14.82 23.52
N SER A 33 4.89 -14.15 23.29
CA SER A 33 3.57 -14.82 23.20
C SER A 33 3.20 -15.31 21.78
N SER A 34 4.13 -15.24 20.81
CA SER A 34 3.90 -15.72 19.45
C SER A 34 4.75 -16.96 19.11
N SER A 35 4.86 -17.92 20.02
CA SER A 35 5.58 -19.18 19.74
C SER A 35 4.80 -20.45 20.11
N LYS A 36 3.48 -20.48 19.86
CA LYS A 36 2.69 -21.72 19.88
C LYS A 36 1.63 -21.76 18.79
N THR A 37 2.05 -21.81 17.53
CA THR A 37 1.33 -22.54 16.49
C THR A 37 2.33 -22.96 15.40
N THR A 38 2.96 -24.12 15.55
CA THR A 38 3.70 -24.79 14.47
C THR A 38 2.74 -25.48 13.51
N ASN A 39 1.81 -24.71 12.95
CA ASN A 39 1.27 -25.00 11.64
C ASN A 39 1.86 -23.92 10.77
N SER A 40 3.00 -24.20 10.13
CA SER A 40 3.44 -23.39 9.00
C SER A 40 2.29 -23.44 8.00
N ILE A 41 1.48 -22.38 7.96
CA ILE A 41 0.56 -22.18 6.84
C ILE A 41 1.51 -21.98 5.66
N VAL A 42 1.78 -23.07 4.95
CA VAL A 42 2.56 -23.04 3.71
C VAL A 42 1.77 -22.17 2.76
N GLN A 43 2.13 -20.89 2.69
CA GLN A 43 1.52 -19.99 1.73
C GLN A 43 1.96 -20.47 0.36
N LYS A 44 0.99 -20.98 -0.40
CA LYS A 44 1.23 -21.27 -1.80
C LYS A 44 1.63 -19.96 -2.47
N PRO A 45 2.76 -19.90 -3.18
CA PRO A 45 3.10 -18.72 -3.98
C PRO A 45 1.94 -18.39 -4.91
N THR A 46 1.61 -17.09 -5.00
CA THR A 46 0.62 -16.63 -5.97
C THR A 46 1.09 -16.99 -7.38
N ASP A 47 0.15 -17.35 -8.25
CA ASP A 47 0.45 -17.54 -9.66
C ASP A 47 1.11 -16.27 -10.23
N PRO A 48 2.04 -16.40 -11.19
CA PRO A 48 2.65 -15.25 -11.82
C PRO A 48 1.56 -14.35 -12.45
N PRO A 49 1.71 -13.02 -12.37
CA PRO A 49 0.72 -12.08 -12.87
C PRO A 49 0.58 -12.22 -14.39
N LYS A 50 -0.67 -12.14 -14.87
CA LYS A 50 -1.02 -12.27 -16.29
C LYS A 50 -1.22 -10.90 -16.92
N ASP A 51 -0.12 -10.16 -17.05
CA ASP A 51 -0.14 -8.78 -17.56
C ASP A 51 -0.61 -8.74 -19.02
N LYS A 52 -1.65 -7.96 -19.30
CA LYS A 52 -2.26 -7.84 -20.63
C LYS A 52 -2.89 -6.45 -20.83
N PRO A 53 -3.06 -5.97 -22.07
CA PRO A 53 -3.79 -4.74 -22.30
C PRO A 53 -5.25 -4.90 -21.90
N ILE A 54 -5.84 -3.87 -21.28
CA ILE A 54 -7.24 -3.88 -20.91
C ILE A 54 -8.06 -3.49 -22.14
N LYS A 55 -8.83 -4.45 -22.65
CA LYS A 55 -9.70 -4.27 -23.81
C LYS A 55 -11.09 -3.82 -23.36
N VAL A 56 -11.65 -2.85 -24.07
CA VAL A 56 -13.03 -2.42 -23.92
C VAL A 56 -13.78 -2.64 -25.23
N ASN A 57 -14.93 -3.31 -25.13
CA ASN A 57 -15.85 -3.44 -26.26
C ASN A 57 -16.93 -2.37 -26.11
N VAL A 58 -17.05 -1.49 -27.10
CA VAL A 58 -18.07 -0.45 -27.10
C VAL A 58 -19.34 -0.93 -27.80
N SER A 59 -20.49 -0.36 -27.41
CA SER A 59 -21.81 -0.75 -27.92
C SER A 59 -21.94 -0.69 -29.45
N GLY A 60 -21.13 0.12 -30.13
CA GLY A 60 -21.06 0.22 -31.59
C GLY A 60 -20.25 -0.87 -32.31
N GLY A 61 -19.75 -1.90 -31.61
CA GLY A 61 -19.07 -3.04 -32.24
C GLY A 61 -17.55 -2.88 -32.46
N GLY A 62 -16.90 -1.95 -31.74
CA GLY A 62 -15.45 -1.76 -31.77
C GLY A 62 -14.75 -2.31 -30.51
N THR A 63 -13.52 -2.79 -30.68
CA THR A 63 -12.64 -3.15 -29.56
C THR A 63 -11.51 -2.14 -29.46
N PHE A 64 -11.40 -1.50 -28.30
CA PHE A 64 -10.39 -0.51 -27.98
C PHE A 64 -9.60 -0.95 -26.75
N CYS A 65 -8.53 -0.23 -26.43
CA CYS A 65 -7.72 -0.48 -25.26
C CYS A 65 -7.56 0.78 -24.41
N TYR A 66 -7.45 0.59 -23.10
CA TYR A 66 -7.05 1.66 -22.19
C TYR A 66 -5.54 1.84 -22.20
N GLY A 67 -5.09 3.09 -22.41
CA GLY A 67 -3.69 3.50 -22.34
C GLY A 67 -3.51 4.65 -21.35
N PRO A 68 -2.52 4.61 -20.44
CA PRO A 68 -2.18 5.76 -19.64
C PRO A 68 -1.46 6.81 -20.51
N ASN A 69 -1.84 8.08 -20.34
CA ASN A 69 -1.23 9.21 -21.02
C ASN A 69 -0.82 10.27 -19.99
N PHE A 70 0.36 10.85 -20.17
CA PHE A 70 0.90 11.87 -19.27
C PHE A 70 1.19 13.12 -20.08
N SER A 71 0.52 14.22 -19.76
CA SER A 71 0.64 15.49 -20.49
C SER A 71 0.33 16.65 -19.56
N GLY A 72 1.08 17.76 -19.69
CA GLY A 72 0.82 18.98 -18.91
C GLY A 72 0.97 18.85 -17.39
N GLY A 73 1.64 17.79 -16.91
CA GLY A 73 1.74 17.50 -15.47
C GLY A 73 0.57 16.69 -14.90
N GLU A 74 -0.40 16.33 -15.72
CA GLU A 74 -1.54 15.49 -15.35
C GLU A 74 -1.41 14.08 -15.96
N SER A 75 -2.14 13.14 -15.38
CA SER A 75 -2.23 11.77 -15.84
C SER A 75 -3.67 11.40 -16.18
N TYR A 76 -3.87 10.79 -17.35
CA TYR A 76 -5.17 10.39 -17.86
C TYR A 76 -5.14 8.93 -18.29
N ILE A 77 -6.32 8.30 -18.27
CA ILE A 77 -6.56 7.05 -18.96
C ILE A 77 -7.37 7.36 -20.23
N ILE A 78 -6.79 7.07 -21.38
CA ILE A 78 -7.44 7.28 -22.69
C ILE A 78 -7.91 5.94 -23.26
N ILE A 79 -8.97 5.99 -24.07
CA ILE A 79 -9.44 4.87 -24.89
C ILE A 79 -8.91 5.09 -26.31
N GLU A 80 -8.11 4.16 -26.81
CA GLU A 80 -7.52 4.25 -28.14
C GLU A 80 -7.48 2.88 -28.84
N GLN A 81 -7.07 2.87 -30.11
CA GLN A 81 -6.92 1.62 -30.84
C GLN A 81 -5.84 0.75 -30.18
N CYS A 82 -6.08 -0.55 -30.04
CA CYS A 82 -5.19 -1.44 -29.28
C CYS A 82 -3.76 -1.58 -29.83
N TRP A 83 -3.47 -1.08 -31.02
CA TRP A 83 -2.14 -1.07 -31.65
C TRP A 83 -1.41 0.27 -31.50
N GLN A 84 -1.97 1.24 -30.78
CA GLN A 84 -1.32 2.52 -30.52
C GLN A 84 -0.19 2.38 -29.49
N MET A 85 0.75 3.33 -29.53
CA MET A 85 1.96 3.26 -28.71
C MET A 85 1.71 3.43 -27.20
N HIS A 86 0.64 4.11 -26.76
CA HIS A 86 0.37 4.25 -25.31
C HIS A 86 -0.38 3.03 -24.73
N VAL A 87 -0.80 2.08 -25.56
CA VAL A 87 -1.39 0.83 -25.09
C VAL A 87 -0.30 -0.07 -24.53
N MET A 88 -0.37 -0.32 -23.22
CA MET A 88 0.59 -1.15 -22.50
C MET A 88 -0.13 -2.22 -21.68
N ASN A 89 0.63 -3.25 -21.28
CA ASN A 89 0.09 -4.31 -20.44
C ASN A 89 -0.22 -3.76 -19.04
N ALA A 90 -1.46 -3.93 -18.61
CA ALA A 90 -1.85 -3.66 -17.24
C ALA A 90 -1.73 -4.94 -16.39
N ARG A 91 -1.46 -4.76 -15.11
CA ARG A 91 -1.48 -5.82 -14.11
C ARG A 91 -2.73 -5.68 -13.24
N TYR A 92 -3.42 -6.81 -13.07
CA TYR A 92 -4.37 -6.98 -11.98
C TYR A 92 -3.64 -7.61 -10.80
N ASP A 93 -3.56 -6.88 -9.70
CA ASP A 93 -2.96 -7.35 -8.46
C ASP A 93 -3.97 -8.14 -7.61
N VAL A 94 -3.49 -8.89 -6.60
CA VAL A 94 -4.33 -9.66 -5.66
C VAL A 94 -5.33 -8.80 -4.88
N PHE A 95 -5.07 -7.49 -4.80
CA PHE A 95 -5.96 -6.49 -4.22
C PHE A 95 -6.95 -5.90 -5.23
N GLN A 96 -7.09 -6.49 -6.42
CA GLN A 96 -7.98 -6.03 -7.48
C GLN A 96 -7.68 -4.61 -7.99
N ARG A 97 -6.45 -4.14 -7.79
CA ARG A 97 -5.96 -2.88 -8.35
C ARG A 97 -5.46 -3.10 -9.77
N ILE A 98 -5.68 -2.10 -10.60
CA ILE A 98 -5.11 -2.03 -11.95
C ILE A 98 -3.86 -1.16 -11.90
N SER A 99 -2.74 -1.68 -12.39
CA SER A 99 -1.49 -0.93 -12.46
C SER A 99 -0.77 -1.05 -13.79
N TYR A 100 0.01 -0.03 -14.10
CA TYR A 100 0.85 0.07 -15.28
C TYR A 100 2.31 0.22 -14.85
N ASN A 101 3.22 -0.48 -15.54
CA ASN A 101 4.65 -0.28 -15.35
C ASN A 101 5.16 0.75 -16.35
N ILE A 102 5.51 1.93 -15.85
CA ILE A 102 6.00 3.05 -16.64
C ILE A 102 7.38 3.40 -16.11
N ASN A 103 8.41 3.33 -16.97
CA ASN A 103 9.79 3.61 -16.61
C ASN A 103 10.25 2.85 -15.35
N ASN A 104 9.93 1.55 -15.27
CA ASN A 104 10.28 0.67 -14.14
C ASN A 104 9.58 1.05 -12.81
N THR A 105 8.50 1.83 -12.88
CA THR A 105 7.70 2.24 -11.73
C THR A 105 6.27 1.74 -11.91
N TRP A 106 5.70 1.13 -10.86
CA TRP A 106 4.32 0.66 -10.87
C TRP A 106 3.39 1.77 -10.39
N LEU A 107 2.55 2.24 -11.30
CA LEU A 107 1.54 3.25 -11.03
C LEU A 107 0.14 2.64 -11.12
N CYS A 108 -0.74 2.99 -10.20
CA CYS A 108 -2.10 2.46 -10.09
C CYS A 108 -3.14 3.44 -10.61
N ILE A 109 -4.16 2.91 -11.29
CA ILE A 109 -5.39 3.67 -11.54
C ILE A 109 -6.05 3.90 -10.19
N THR A 110 -6.40 5.15 -9.91
CA THR A 110 -6.97 5.58 -8.65
C THR A 110 -8.18 6.47 -8.92
N ALA A 111 -9.27 6.19 -8.20
CA ALA A 111 -10.47 7.01 -8.21
C ALA A 111 -10.63 7.67 -6.83
N PRO A 112 -11.06 8.94 -6.75
CA PRO A 112 -11.40 9.55 -5.48
C PRO A 112 -12.64 8.88 -4.88
N GLU A 113 -12.80 8.97 -3.57
CA GLU A 113 -13.86 8.28 -2.82
C GLU A 113 -15.27 8.62 -3.33
N THR A 114 -15.54 9.90 -3.62
CA THR A 114 -16.84 10.36 -4.14
C THR A 114 -17.23 9.67 -5.45
N VAL A 115 -16.25 9.32 -6.29
CA VAL A 115 -16.47 8.57 -7.54
C VAL A 115 -16.71 7.10 -7.25
N VAL A 116 -16.00 6.53 -6.27
CA VAL A 116 -16.19 5.13 -5.85
C VAL A 116 -17.57 4.92 -5.23
N GLN A 117 -18.04 5.89 -4.43
CA GLN A 117 -19.36 5.88 -3.81
C GLN A 117 -20.50 6.24 -4.78
N GLY A 118 -20.17 6.70 -6.00
CA GLY A 118 -21.14 7.05 -7.03
C GLY A 118 -21.89 8.36 -6.74
N GLU A 119 -21.35 9.21 -5.86
CA GLU A 119 -21.92 10.51 -5.52
C GLU A 119 -21.72 11.51 -6.66
N GLU A 120 -20.59 11.43 -7.36
CA GLU A 120 -20.24 12.32 -8.46
C GLU A 120 -19.62 11.56 -9.63
N SER A 121 -19.83 12.09 -10.84
CA SER A 121 -18.96 11.74 -11.96
C SER A 121 -17.63 12.44 -11.78
N GLY A 122 -16.52 11.71 -11.85
CA GLY A 122 -15.21 12.30 -11.61
C GLY A 122 -14.09 11.65 -12.40
N THR A 123 -12.91 12.23 -12.24
CA THR A 123 -11.73 11.88 -13.01
C THR A 123 -10.90 10.84 -12.27
N MET A 124 -10.60 9.73 -12.94
CA MET A 124 -9.60 8.77 -12.47
C MET A 124 -8.20 9.28 -12.86
N PHE A 125 -7.25 9.12 -11.95
CA PHE A 125 -5.87 9.54 -12.14
C PHE A 125 -4.92 8.38 -11.87
N ILE A 126 -3.67 8.52 -12.30
CA ILE A 126 -2.60 7.57 -12.04
C ILE A 126 -1.76 8.04 -10.84
N SER A 127 -1.61 7.19 -9.83
CA SER A 127 -0.83 7.48 -8.61
C SER A 127 0.11 6.33 -8.25
N ASP A 128 1.07 6.57 -7.36
CA ASP A 128 1.97 5.53 -6.88
C ASP A 128 1.21 4.43 -6.10
N LEU A 129 1.71 3.20 -6.18
CA LEU A 129 1.07 2.01 -5.60
C LEU A 129 0.81 2.11 -4.07
N VAL A 130 1.67 2.87 -3.37
CA VAL A 130 1.51 3.17 -1.94
C VAL A 130 0.32 4.09 -1.70
N GLN A 131 0.21 5.16 -2.49
CA GLN A 131 -0.81 6.20 -2.32
C GLN A 131 -2.21 5.71 -2.73
N SER A 132 -2.28 4.84 -3.74
CA SER A 132 -3.50 4.13 -4.15
C SER A 132 -4.09 3.26 -3.03
N THR A 133 -3.26 2.78 -2.09
CA THR A 133 -3.73 2.03 -0.91
C THR A 133 -4.24 2.96 0.19
N THR A 134 -3.60 4.11 0.36
CA THR A 134 -3.96 5.11 1.39
C THR A 134 -5.34 5.71 1.13
N LEU A 135 -5.68 6.00 -0.13
CA LEU A 135 -7.01 6.53 -0.48
C LEU A 135 -8.17 5.56 -0.21
N TYR A 136 -7.92 4.24 -0.17
CA TYR A 136 -8.94 3.27 0.26
C TYR A 136 -9.12 3.23 1.78
N LYS A 137 -8.09 3.62 2.56
CA LYS A 137 -8.14 3.56 4.03
C LYS A 137 -8.65 4.84 4.69
N ASP A 138 -8.54 5.98 4.04
CA ASP A 138 -8.99 7.27 4.59
C ASP A 138 -10.51 7.52 4.43
N GLY A 139 -11.24 6.56 3.84
CA GLY A 139 -12.70 6.59 3.63
C GLY A 139 -13.48 5.52 4.40
N SER A 140 -13.09 5.21 5.65
CA SER A 140 -13.81 4.26 6.53
C SER A 140 -14.22 4.89 7.85
#